data_AF-T1HGZ9-F1
#
_entry.id   AF-T1HGZ9-F1
#
_cell.length_a   1.000
_cell.length_b   1.000
_cell.length_c   1.000
_cell.angle_alpha   90.00
_cell.angle_beta   90.00
_cell.angle_gamma   90.00
#
_symmetry.space_group_name_H-M   'P 1'
#
loop_
_entity.id
_entity.type
_entity.pdbx_description
1 polymer ?
#
loop_
_entity_poly.entity_id
_entity_poly.type
_entity_poly.pdbx_seq_one_letter_code
_entity_poly.pdbx_strand_id
1 'polypeptide(L)'
;MTGVSLAGTQLRVNTYATQDQEWNDIKVLTVNGARILIDKSDLRIPQGVAHTVDRVMFPLPVGDVLQTLMSDRENRFSKFIRLLQETGVAQSLQGTKSYTVFAPTDSAFTDGELERLLEEGEAARALALKHITPGTLYSAGMLYYQLRESMSPPNQIQLSKEAGRVKVNNAHVVSRNIPATNGVVHAIDSLL
;
A
#
# COMPACT_ATOMS: atom_id res chain seq x y z
N MET A 1 -2.61 3.91 -14.64
CA MET A 1 -2.34 5.21 -15.31
C MET A 1 -2.05 6.24 -14.24
N THR A 2 -1.33 7.32 -14.53
CA THR A 2 -1.16 8.45 -13.62
C THR A 2 -1.81 9.69 -14.21
N GLY A 3 -2.54 10.44 -13.39
CA GLY A 3 -2.99 11.81 -13.66
C GLY A 3 -2.17 12.80 -12.84
N VAL A 4 -2.37 14.10 -13.06
CA VAL A 4 -1.70 15.17 -12.31
C VAL A 4 -2.76 16.11 -11.77
N SER A 5 -2.69 16.44 -10.48
CA SER A 5 -3.56 17.44 -9.87
C SER A 5 -3.18 18.85 -10.33
N LEU A 6 -4.04 19.84 -10.11
CA LEU A 6 -3.72 21.25 -10.39
C LEU A 6 -2.47 21.72 -9.61
N ALA A 7 -2.20 21.13 -8.45
CA ALA A 7 -1.02 21.40 -7.64
C ALA A 7 0.24 20.63 -8.08
N GLY A 8 0.19 19.90 -9.21
CA GLY A 8 1.32 19.12 -9.73
C GLY A 8 1.51 17.75 -9.08
N THR A 9 0.63 17.34 -8.17
CA THR A 9 0.72 16.04 -7.50
C THR A 9 0.34 14.91 -8.44
N GLN A 10 1.15 13.86 -8.51
CA GLN A 10 0.79 12.65 -9.27
C GLN A 10 -0.34 11.90 -8.56
N LEU A 11 -1.41 11.61 -9.31
CA LEU A 11 -2.56 10.83 -8.87
C LEU A 11 -2.52 9.47 -9.57
N ARG A 12 -2.53 8.38 -8.81
CA ARG A 12 -2.53 7.02 -9.38
C ARG A 12 -3.94 6.55 -9.63
N VAL A 13 -4.21 6.20 -10.88
CA VAL A 13 -5.47 5.61 -11.32
C VAL A 13 -5.27 4.10 -11.51
N ASN A 14 -6.02 3.32 -10.75
CA ASN A 14 -5.97 1.86 -10.76
C ASN A 14 -7.37 1.29 -11.04
N THR A 15 -7.43 0.34 -11.96
CA THR A 15 -8.62 -0.48 -12.22
C THR A 15 -8.37 -1.88 -11.67
N TYR A 16 -9.29 -2.37 -10.86
CA TYR A 16 -9.24 -3.69 -10.25
C TYR A 16 -10.42 -4.52 -10.74
N ALA A 17 -10.17 -5.78 -11.12
CA ALA A 17 -11.22 -6.79 -11.20
C ALA A 17 -11.43 -7.37 -9.79
N THR A 18 -12.65 -7.30 -9.27
CA THR A 18 -12.99 -7.78 -7.93
C THR A 18 -14.41 -8.33 -7.92
N GLN A 19 -14.87 -8.78 -6.75
CA GLN A 19 -16.20 -9.33 -6.55
C GLN A 19 -16.96 -8.50 -5.52
N ASP A 20 -18.26 -8.32 -5.75
CA ASP A 20 -19.16 -7.70 -4.78
C ASP A 20 -19.56 -8.68 -3.67
N GLN A 21 -20.54 -8.30 -2.83
CA GLN A 21 -21.02 -9.16 -1.76
C GLN A 21 -21.84 -10.36 -2.26
N GLU A 22 -22.29 -10.33 -3.51
CA GLU A 22 -23.07 -11.35 -4.18
C GLU A 22 -22.21 -12.23 -5.10
N TRP A 23 -20.89 -12.09 -5.04
CA TRP A 23 -19.91 -12.80 -5.87
C TRP A 23 -19.95 -12.46 -7.36
N ASN A 24 -20.58 -11.34 -7.73
CA ASN A 24 -20.55 -10.88 -9.12
C ASN A 24 -19.21 -10.23 -9.43
N ASP A 25 -18.67 -10.52 -10.62
CA ASP A 25 -17.46 -9.88 -11.11
C ASP A 25 -17.75 -8.41 -11.45
N ILE A 26 -17.02 -7.52 -10.76
CA ILE A 26 -17.12 -6.08 -10.93
C ILE A 26 -15.75 -5.46 -11.23
N LYS A 27 -15.76 -4.32 -11.90
CA LYS A 27 -14.58 -3.49 -12.08
C LYS A 27 -14.65 -2.30 -11.14
N VAL A 28 -13.62 -2.12 -10.32
CA VAL A 28 -13.50 -0.97 -9.42
C VAL A 28 -12.39 -0.07 -9.93
N LEU A 29 -12.76 1.15 -10.33
CA LEU A 29 -11.82 2.20 -10.68
C LEU A 29 -11.52 3.04 -9.45
N THR A 30 -10.26 3.35 -9.22
CA THR A 30 -9.82 4.17 -8.08
C THR A 30 -8.84 5.25 -8.50
N VAL A 31 -8.84 6.37 -7.76
CA VAL A 31 -7.83 7.43 -7.81
C VAL A 31 -7.24 7.58 -6.42
N ASN A 32 -5.94 7.29 -6.26
CA ASN A 32 -5.26 7.18 -4.95
C ASN A 32 -6.06 6.34 -3.93
N GLY A 33 -6.68 5.27 -4.42
CA GLY A 33 -7.50 4.34 -3.64
C GLY A 33 -8.92 4.80 -3.29
N ALA A 34 -9.31 6.04 -3.61
CA ALA A 34 -10.70 6.49 -3.55
C ALA A 34 -11.46 5.91 -4.75
N ARG A 35 -12.61 5.26 -4.52
CA ARG A 35 -13.36 4.59 -5.58
C ARG A 35 -14.17 5.62 -6.37
N ILE A 36 -14.13 5.50 -7.70
CA ILE A 36 -15.03 6.24 -8.57
C ILE A 36 -16.38 5.52 -8.58
N LEU A 37 -17.46 6.27 -8.35
CA LEU A 37 -18.82 5.77 -8.43
C LEU A 37 -19.25 5.73 -9.90
N ILE A 38 -19.48 4.53 -10.43
CA ILE A 38 -19.71 4.27 -11.87
C ILE A 38 -21.04 4.90 -12.34
N ASP A 39 -22.04 4.97 -11.48
CA ASP A 39 -23.34 5.60 -11.75
C ASP A 39 -23.24 7.14 -11.87
N LYS A 40 -22.12 7.73 -11.43
CA LYS A 40 -21.87 9.17 -11.41
C LYS A 40 -20.45 9.53 -11.87
N SER A 41 -19.94 8.77 -12.85
CA SER A 41 -18.71 9.06 -13.57
C SER A 41 -19.00 9.68 -14.94
N ASP A 42 -17.99 10.33 -15.53
CA ASP A 42 -18.06 10.92 -16.86
C ASP A 42 -19.15 12.01 -17.03
N LEU A 43 -19.43 12.77 -15.97
CA LEU A 43 -20.42 13.84 -15.99
C LEU A 43 -19.85 15.05 -16.74
N ARG A 44 -20.34 15.27 -17.97
CA ARG A 44 -19.92 16.41 -18.79
C ARG A 44 -20.42 17.73 -18.20
N ILE A 45 -19.48 18.63 -17.89
CA ILE A 45 -19.73 20.01 -17.46
C ILE A 45 -19.19 20.98 -18.53
N PRO A 46 -19.61 22.27 -18.53
CA PRO A 46 -19.27 23.19 -19.63
C PRO A 46 -17.80 23.27 -20.02
N GLN A 47 -16.88 23.02 -19.09
CA GLN A 47 -15.43 23.11 -19.30
C GLN A 47 -14.67 21.85 -18.84
N GLY A 48 -15.32 20.69 -18.77
CA GLY A 48 -14.64 19.48 -18.32
C GLY A 48 -15.53 18.27 -18.08
N VAL A 49 -14.99 17.31 -17.33
CA VAL A 49 -15.66 16.09 -16.92
C VAL A 49 -15.52 15.95 -15.41
N ALA A 50 -16.63 15.69 -14.72
CA ALA A 50 -16.65 15.43 -13.30
C ALA A 50 -16.85 13.93 -13.03
N HIS A 51 -16.13 13.41 -12.05
CA HIS A 51 -16.29 12.06 -11.54
C HIS A 51 -16.56 12.13 -10.04
N THR A 52 -17.54 11.37 -9.57
CA THR A 52 -17.83 11.26 -8.14
C THR A 52 -16.92 10.22 -7.50
N VAL A 53 -16.36 10.55 -6.33
CA VAL A 53 -15.54 9.65 -5.52
C VAL A 53 -16.22 9.30 -4.20
N ASP A 54 -15.98 8.10 -3.68
CA ASP A 54 -16.58 7.60 -2.44
C ASP A 54 -16.03 8.24 -1.15
N ARG A 55 -14.89 8.94 -1.24
CA ARG A 55 -14.26 9.63 -0.11
C ARG A 55 -13.41 10.82 -0.54
N VAL A 56 -13.11 11.68 0.42
CA VAL A 56 -12.14 12.77 0.25
C VAL A 56 -10.75 12.20 -0.02
N MET A 57 -10.07 12.69 -1.08
CA MET A 57 -8.69 12.33 -1.41
C MET A 57 -7.70 13.15 -0.57
N PHE A 58 -7.67 12.88 0.74
CA PHE A 58 -6.74 13.51 1.67
C PHE A 58 -6.07 12.47 2.58
N PRO A 59 -4.75 12.59 2.82
CA PRO A 59 -3.82 13.52 2.19
C PRO A 59 -3.51 13.12 0.74
N LEU A 60 -3.08 14.09 -0.07
CA LEU A 60 -2.47 13.78 -1.37
C LEU A 60 -1.04 13.27 -1.15
N PRO A 61 -0.56 12.33 -1.99
CA PRO A 61 0.81 11.81 -1.86
C PRO A 61 1.81 12.92 -2.20
N VAL A 62 2.63 13.32 -1.24
CA VAL A 62 3.67 14.35 -1.42
C VAL A 62 5.07 13.77 -1.59
N GLY A 63 5.24 12.47 -1.38
CA GLY A 63 6.52 11.78 -1.46
C GLY A 63 6.39 10.31 -1.83
N ASP A 64 7.53 9.67 -2.07
CA ASP A 64 7.61 8.23 -2.29
C ASP A 64 7.24 7.43 -1.03
N VAL A 65 7.24 6.10 -1.12
CA VAL A 65 6.88 5.22 0.01
C VAL A 65 7.77 5.44 1.23
N LEU A 66 9.07 5.72 1.04
CA LEU A 66 10.00 5.93 2.14
C LEU A 66 9.75 7.29 2.82
N GLN A 67 9.60 8.34 2.02
CA GLN A 67 9.24 9.67 2.51
C GLN A 67 7.87 9.66 3.21
N THR A 68 6.92 8.89 2.70
CA THR A 68 5.60 8.70 3.33
C THR A 68 5.72 8.04 4.70
N LEU A 69 6.55 7.00 4.85
CA LEU A 69 6.80 6.37 6.15
C LEU A 69 7.49 7.35 7.12
N MET A 70 8.49 8.09 6.66
CA MET A 70 9.23 9.07 7.47
C MET A 70 8.37 10.28 7.89
N SER A 71 7.33 10.60 7.13
CA SER A 71 6.42 11.71 7.41
C SER A 71 5.24 11.33 8.32
N ASP A 72 5.20 10.10 8.82
CA ASP A 72 4.16 9.65 9.75
C ASP A 72 4.25 10.43 11.07
N ARG A 73 3.20 11.20 11.38
CA ARG A 73 3.18 12.10 12.54
C ARG A 73 3.28 11.38 13.89
N GLU A 74 2.84 10.13 13.92
CA GLU A 74 2.85 9.27 15.11
C GLU A 74 4.16 8.47 15.23
N ASN A 75 5.10 8.64 14.29
CA ASN A 75 6.38 7.92 14.23
C ASN A 75 6.22 6.39 14.33
N ARG A 76 5.14 5.83 13.79
CA ARG A 76 4.80 4.41 13.97
C ARG A 76 5.71 3.45 13.23
N PHE A 77 6.58 3.92 12.35
CA PHE A 77 7.36 3.07 11.44
C PHE A 77 8.87 3.21 11.65
N SER A 78 9.31 3.76 12.78
CA SER A 78 10.72 4.09 13.01
C SER A 78 11.62 2.86 12.92
N LYS A 79 11.21 1.73 13.52
CA LYS A 79 11.95 0.46 13.48
C LYS A 79 12.00 -0.11 12.06
N PHE A 80 10.88 -0.07 11.34
CA PHE A 80 10.81 -0.56 9.97
C PHE A 80 11.64 0.30 9.00
N ILE A 81 11.63 1.62 9.14
CA ILE A 81 12.49 2.53 8.35
C ILE A 81 13.97 2.18 8.57
N ARG A 82 14.39 1.97 9.82
CA ARG A 82 15.76 1.54 10.14
C ARG A 82 16.09 0.20 9.50
N LEU A 83 15.19 -0.79 9.57
CA LEU A 83 15.36 -2.07 8.89
C LEU A 83 15.57 -1.89 7.37
N LEU A 84 14.76 -1.06 6.71
CA LEU A 84 14.90 -0.78 5.27
C LEU A 84 16.23 -0.11 4.90
N GLN A 85 16.71 0.79 5.76
CA GLN A 85 17.95 1.53 5.55
C GLN A 85 19.18 0.64 5.72
N GLU A 86 19.28 -0.08 6.83
CA GLU A 86 20.41 -0.94 7.17
C GLU A 86 20.54 -2.15 6.23
N THR A 87 19.42 -2.66 5.71
CA THR A 87 19.41 -3.78 4.75
C THR A 87 19.62 -3.36 3.29
N GLY A 88 19.72 -2.05 3.03
CA GLY A 88 19.86 -1.51 1.67
C GLY A 88 18.61 -1.68 0.79
N VAL A 89 17.44 -1.93 1.38
CA VAL A 89 16.17 -2.06 0.66
C VAL A 89 15.58 -0.69 0.33
N ALA A 90 15.85 0.32 1.15
CA ALA A 90 15.41 1.70 0.93
C ALA A 90 15.77 2.23 -0.47
N GLN A 91 16.99 1.95 -0.95
CA GLN A 91 17.47 2.35 -2.27
C GLN A 91 16.73 1.60 -3.39
N SER A 92 16.32 0.35 -3.15
CA SER A 92 15.57 -0.46 -4.12
C SER A 92 14.15 0.06 -4.35
N LEU A 93 13.60 0.80 -3.37
CA LEU A 93 12.27 1.40 -3.45
C LEU A 93 12.24 2.75 -4.16
N GLN A 94 13.39 3.33 -4.48
CA GLN A 94 13.46 4.57 -5.22
C GLN A 94 13.13 4.36 -6.71
N GLY A 95 12.71 5.43 -7.38
CA GLY A 95 12.45 5.45 -8.82
C GLY A 95 10.98 5.35 -9.20
N THR A 96 10.72 4.96 -10.46
CA THR A 96 9.39 5.05 -11.09
C THR A 96 8.52 3.80 -10.92
N LYS A 97 9.11 2.70 -10.44
CA LYS A 97 8.38 1.46 -10.15
C LYS A 97 7.40 1.70 -9.01
N SER A 98 6.27 1.00 -9.08
CA SER A 98 5.23 1.11 -8.07
C SER A 98 5.27 -0.03 -7.07
N TYR A 99 5.03 0.26 -5.80
CA TYR A 99 5.08 -0.73 -4.71
C TYR A 99 3.83 -0.71 -3.83
N THR A 100 3.55 -1.85 -3.22
CA THR A 100 2.61 -2.00 -2.11
C THR A 100 3.44 -2.43 -0.91
N VAL A 101 3.53 -1.56 0.11
CA VAL A 101 4.33 -1.81 1.30
C VAL A 101 3.38 -2.12 2.45
N PHE A 102 3.55 -3.30 3.05
CA PHE A 102 2.88 -3.67 4.29
C PHE A 102 3.82 -3.33 5.44
N ALA A 103 3.70 -2.13 5.98
CA ALA A 103 4.65 -1.57 6.94
C ALA A 103 4.28 -2.01 8.37
N PRO A 104 5.10 -2.82 9.05
CA PRO A 104 4.88 -3.13 10.45
C PRO A 104 5.03 -1.88 11.30
N THR A 105 4.08 -1.69 12.21
CA THR A 105 4.17 -0.64 13.23
C THR A 105 5.26 -0.96 14.25
N ASP A 106 5.78 0.02 14.99
CA ASP A 106 6.83 -0.19 15.98
C ASP A 106 6.40 -1.13 17.11
N SER A 107 5.08 -1.23 17.38
CA SER A 107 4.46 -2.19 18.29
C SER A 107 4.44 -3.62 17.76
N ALA A 108 4.63 -3.83 16.46
CA ALA A 108 4.76 -5.16 15.86
C ALA A 108 6.11 -5.82 16.15
N PHE A 109 7.12 -5.03 16.56
CA PHE A 109 8.44 -5.51 16.94
C PHE A 109 8.52 -5.67 18.46
N THR A 110 8.88 -6.86 18.91
CA THR A 110 9.25 -7.14 20.30
C THR A 110 10.56 -6.45 20.68
N ASP A 111 10.80 -6.32 21.99
CA ASP A 111 11.98 -5.59 22.49
C ASP A 111 13.29 -6.26 22.07
N GLY A 112 14.19 -5.49 21.46
CA GLY A 112 15.47 -6.01 20.93
C GLY A 112 15.36 -6.86 19.66
N GLU A 113 14.15 -7.04 19.11
CA GLU A 113 13.94 -7.86 17.92
C GLU A 113 14.58 -7.25 16.68
N LEU A 114 14.53 -5.92 16.54
CA LEU A 114 15.15 -5.23 15.41
C LEU A 114 16.67 -5.45 15.41
N GLU A 115 17.33 -5.27 16.55
CA GLU A 115 18.77 -5.48 16.69
C GLU A 115 19.16 -6.91 16.33
N ARG A 116 18.44 -7.90 16.85
CA ARG A 116 18.63 -9.31 16.50
C ARG A 116 18.47 -9.55 15.01
N LEU A 117 17.41 -9.03 14.40
CA LEU A 117 17.16 -9.20 12.97
C LEU A 117 18.29 -8.61 12.14
N LEU A 118 18.81 -7.43 12.50
CA LEU A 118 19.90 -6.78 11.78
C LEU A 118 21.22 -7.56 11.84
N GLU A 119 21.45 -8.37 12.87
CA GLU A 119 22.61 -9.27 12.96
C GLU A 119 22.51 -10.46 11.99
N GLU A 120 21.31 -10.79 11.49
CA GLU A 120 21.08 -11.91 10.57
C GLU A 120 21.39 -11.58 9.09
N GLY A 121 21.86 -10.36 8.79
CA GLY A 121 22.37 -9.95 7.47
C GLY A 121 21.37 -10.15 6.33
N GLU A 122 21.61 -11.15 5.47
CA GLU A 122 20.74 -11.46 4.32
C GLU A 122 19.32 -11.86 4.73
N ALA A 123 19.14 -12.50 5.89
CA ALA A 123 17.80 -12.84 6.37
C ALA A 123 17.00 -11.57 6.72
N ALA A 124 17.65 -10.56 7.29
CA ALA A 124 17.07 -9.26 7.57
C ALA A 124 16.59 -8.57 6.28
N ARG A 125 17.43 -8.63 5.24
CA ARG A 125 17.10 -8.09 3.91
C ARG A 125 15.93 -8.85 3.27
N ALA A 126 15.92 -10.17 3.34
CA ALA A 126 14.82 -11.00 2.84
C ALA A 126 13.51 -10.67 3.57
N LEU A 127 13.55 -10.52 4.90
CA LEU A 127 12.39 -10.11 5.70
C LEU A 127 11.87 -8.73 5.29
N ALA A 128 12.76 -7.75 5.12
CA ALA A 128 12.40 -6.42 4.66
C ALA A 128 11.71 -6.46 3.28
N LEU A 129 12.24 -7.25 2.34
CA LEU A 129 11.68 -7.44 1.00
C LEU A 129 10.35 -8.22 1.01
N LYS A 130 10.13 -9.11 1.98
CA LYS A 130 8.88 -9.86 2.14
C LYS A 130 7.67 -8.95 2.42
N HIS A 131 7.90 -7.80 3.06
CA HIS A 131 6.88 -6.79 3.35
C HIS A 131 6.48 -5.93 2.13
N ILE A 132 7.07 -6.19 0.96
CA ILE A 132 6.93 -5.34 -0.21
C ILE A 132 6.48 -6.19 -1.39
N THR A 133 5.42 -5.75 -2.06
CA THR A 133 4.91 -6.37 -3.29
C THR A 133 5.03 -5.40 -4.47
N PRO A 134 5.48 -5.86 -5.64
CA PRO A 134 5.44 -5.05 -6.86
C PRO A 134 4.01 -4.67 -7.26
N GLY A 135 3.83 -3.43 -7.73
CA GLY A 135 2.53 -2.89 -8.12
C GLY A 135 1.83 -2.11 -7.00
N THR A 136 0.80 -1.34 -7.35
CA THR A 136 -0.02 -0.58 -6.38
C THR A 136 -1.36 -1.27 -6.14
N LEU A 137 -1.57 -1.78 -4.93
CA LEU A 137 -2.77 -2.47 -4.52
C LEU A 137 -3.42 -1.74 -3.34
N TYR A 138 -4.43 -0.92 -3.64
CA TYR A 138 -5.31 -0.37 -2.62
C TYR A 138 -6.31 -1.41 -2.12
N SER A 139 -6.88 -1.19 -0.93
CA SER A 139 -7.87 -2.10 -0.32
C SER A 139 -9.11 -2.31 -1.17
N ALA A 140 -9.40 -1.39 -2.09
CA ALA A 140 -10.50 -1.49 -3.03
C ALA A 140 -10.33 -2.64 -4.04
N GLY A 141 -9.08 -3.03 -4.35
CA GLY A 141 -8.74 -4.14 -5.23
C GLY A 141 -8.33 -5.42 -4.52
N MET A 142 -8.43 -5.47 -3.18
CA MET A 142 -8.11 -6.67 -2.41
C MET A 142 -9.31 -7.62 -2.40
N LEU A 143 -9.10 -8.82 -2.94
CA LEU A 143 -10.08 -9.91 -2.95
C LEU A 143 -10.23 -10.56 -1.57
N TYR A 144 -11.27 -11.40 -1.41
CA TYR A 144 -11.47 -12.24 -0.23
C TYR A 144 -10.26 -13.14 0.05
N TYR A 145 -9.67 -13.68 -1.01
CA TYR A 145 -8.43 -14.43 -0.99
C TYR A 145 -7.64 -14.10 -2.26
N GLN A 146 -6.37 -13.75 -2.11
CA GLN A 146 -5.44 -13.64 -3.24
C GLN A 146 -4.00 -13.87 -2.77
N LEU A 147 -3.20 -14.50 -3.63
CA LEU A 147 -1.76 -14.60 -3.45
C LEU A 147 -1.08 -13.51 -4.29
N ARG A 148 -0.03 -12.90 -3.75
CA ARG A 148 0.84 -11.97 -4.47
C ARG A 148 2.29 -12.31 -4.23
N GLU A 149 3.11 -12.10 -5.24
CA GLU A 149 4.57 -12.17 -5.08
C GLU A 149 5.05 -11.04 -4.16
N SER A 150 5.96 -11.37 -3.25
CA SER A 150 6.76 -10.36 -2.55
C SER A 150 8.02 -10.01 -3.36
N MET A 151 8.78 -9.01 -2.90
CA MET A 151 10.11 -8.73 -3.44
C MET A 151 11.19 -9.68 -2.91
N SER A 152 10.82 -10.68 -2.10
CA SER A 152 11.69 -11.76 -1.61
C SER A 152 11.26 -13.11 -2.19
N PRO A 153 11.45 -13.37 -3.50
CA PRO A 153 11.08 -14.66 -4.09
C PRO A 153 11.81 -15.83 -3.40
N PRO A 154 11.18 -17.02 -3.27
CA PRO A 154 9.85 -17.41 -3.77
C PRO A 154 8.70 -17.08 -2.79
N ASN A 155 8.92 -16.20 -1.81
CA ASN A 155 7.92 -15.93 -0.79
C ASN A 155 6.73 -15.15 -1.36
N GLN A 156 5.55 -15.74 -1.20
CA GLN A 156 4.28 -15.07 -1.51
C GLN A 156 3.68 -14.47 -0.24
N ILE A 157 2.90 -13.41 -0.44
CA ILE A 157 2.00 -12.88 0.59
C ILE A 157 0.58 -13.37 0.30
N GLN A 158 -0.07 -13.85 1.36
CA GLN A 158 -1.47 -14.23 1.33
C GLN A 158 -2.30 -13.05 1.83
N LEU A 159 -3.15 -12.52 0.97
CA LEU A 159 -4.12 -11.50 1.38
C LEU A 159 -5.46 -12.17 1.59
N SER A 160 -6.07 -11.91 2.74
CA SER A 160 -7.43 -12.33 3.02
C SER A 160 -8.26 -11.17 3.56
N LYS A 161 -9.57 -11.23 3.31
CA LYS A 161 -10.51 -10.22 3.78
C LYS A 161 -11.69 -10.89 4.47
N GLU A 162 -11.93 -10.52 5.72
CA GLU A 162 -13.00 -11.08 6.53
C GLU A 162 -13.73 -9.93 7.24
N ALA A 163 -15.05 -9.86 7.09
CA ALA A 163 -15.89 -8.81 7.68
C ALA A 163 -15.35 -7.37 7.47
N GLY A 164 -14.73 -7.11 6.29
CA GLY A 164 -14.15 -5.80 5.95
C GLY A 164 -12.77 -5.51 6.55
N ARG A 165 -12.24 -6.40 7.40
CA ARG A 165 -10.85 -6.40 7.88
C ARG A 165 -9.97 -7.13 6.87
N VAL A 166 -8.75 -6.64 6.68
CA VAL A 166 -7.77 -7.25 5.77
C VAL A 166 -6.66 -7.86 6.62
N LYS A 167 -6.26 -9.08 6.27
CA LYS A 167 -5.05 -9.71 6.78
C LYS A 167 -4.04 -9.94 5.65
N VAL A 168 -2.78 -9.93 6.04
CA VAL A 168 -1.62 -10.22 5.18
C VAL A 168 -0.83 -11.30 5.90
N ASN A 169 -0.80 -12.50 5.35
CA ASN A 169 -0.45 -13.71 6.10
C ASN A 169 -1.27 -13.78 7.40
N ASN A 170 -0.60 -13.68 8.55
CA ASN A 170 -1.24 -13.66 9.87
C ASN A 170 -1.38 -12.25 10.47
N ALA A 171 -0.80 -11.22 9.82
CA ALA A 171 -0.82 -9.84 10.29
C ALA A 171 -2.13 -9.13 9.93
N HIS A 172 -2.69 -8.33 10.83
CA HIS A 172 -3.84 -7.48 10.54
C HIS A 172 -3.40 -6.13 9.99
N VAL A 173 -4.13 -5.64 8.98
CA VAL A 173 -3.97 -4.27 8.51
C VAL A 173 -4.69 -3.31 9.46
N VAL A 174 -3.92 -2.52 10.21
CA VAL A 174 -4.43 -1.55 11.20
C VAL A 174 -4.71 -0.18 10.61
N SER A 175 -3.99 0.20 9.55
CA SER A 175 -4.28 1.39 8.73
C SER A 175 -4.04 1.07 7.27
N ARG A 176 -4.93 1.51 6.38
CA ARG A 176 -4.90 1.13 4.96
C ARG A 176 -4.98 2.34 4.06
N ASN A 177 -4.47 2.17 2.84
CA ASN A 177 -4.54 3.15 1.75
C ASN A 177 -3.82 4.46 2.02
N ILE A 178 -2.63 4.41 2.65
CA ILE A 178 -1.78 5.60 2.81
C ILE A 178 -1.09 5.82 1.45
N PRO A 179 -1.43 6.87 0.69
CA PRO A 179 -0.96 7.01 -0.68
C PRO A 179 0.48 7.53 -0.72
N ALA A 180 1.27 7.00 -1.66
CA ALA A 180 2.61 7.49 -1.99
C ALA A 180 2.74 7.70 -3.52
N THR A 181 3.67 8.55 -3.95
CA THR A 181 3.85 8.88 -5.38
C THR A 181 4.28 7.65 -6.20
N ASN A 182 5.02 6.73 -5.58
CA ASN A 182 5.44 5.46 -6.16
C ASN A 182 4.75 4.25 -5.52
N GLY A 183 3.58 4.39 -4.89
CA GLY A 183 2.94 3.23 -4.28
C GLY A 183 1.82 3.51 -3.30
N VAL A 184 1.65 2.55 -2.39
CA VAL A 184 0.73 2.63 -1.26
C VAL A 184 1.35 1.92 -0.06
N VAL A 185 1.12 2.48 1.12
CA VAL A 185 1.48 1.87 2.40
C VAL A 185 0.21 1.39 3.10
N HIS A 186 0.26 0.18 3.64
CA HIS A 186 -0.71 -0.36 4.58
C HIS A 186 0.03 -0.71 5.87
N ALA A 187 -0.38 -0.12 7.00
CA ALA A 187 0.20 -0.41 8.30
C ALA A 187 -0.30 -1.76 8.81
N ILE A 188 0.59 -2.60 9.33
CA ILE A 188 0.26 -3.90 9.91
C ILE A 188 0.73 -4.03 11.36
N ASP A 189 0.10 -4.93 12.11
CA ASP A 189 0.37 -5.16 13.54
C ASP A 189 1.42 -6.25 13.83
N SER A 190 1.95 -6.93 12.82
CA SER A 190 2.91 -8.04 12.96
C SER A 190 3.88 -8.07 11.78
N LEU A 191 5.06 -8.67 11.96
CA LEU A 191 5.99 -8.97 10.84
C LEU A 191 5.43 -10.10 9.97
N LEU A 192 5.71 -10.07 8.65
CA LEU A 192 5.20 -11.04 7.67
C LEU A 192 5.95 -12.36 7.60
#